data_AF-K2D0P9-F1
#
_entry.id   AF-K2D0P9-F1
#
_cell.length_a   1.000
_cell.length_b   1.000
_cell.length_c   1.000
_cell.angle_alpha   90.00
_cell.angle_beta   90.00
_cell.angle_gamma   90.00
#
_symmetry.space_group_name_H-M   'P 1'
#
loop_
_entity.id
_entity.type
_entity.pdbx_description
1 polymer ?
#
loop_
_entity_poly.entity_id
_entity_poly.type
_entity_poly.pdbx_seq_one_letter_code
_entity_poly.pdbx_strand_id
1 'polypeptide(L)'
;MWTVTLKLLPIIVTQHLLGGMCLLSLLWLIHLRCRQSNFAITPTESEKKLRIPALIVLSAVFVQIFLGAWTSTNYAAIVCPGFPFCHAAQPMHYAFQSAFNFLTPLGINNAARMTIQMTHRFGALVIFLCIVFLFFKTRYIAVLKKIMHIALIIVILQIALGVFNVLFHRPLLISLLHNLFGATLLLTLVTLNHFLYNKTAV
;
A
#
# COMPACT_ATOMS: atom_id res chain seq x y z
N MET A 1 -20.88 -9.47 9.99
CA MET A 1 -21.69 -9.24 8.77
C MET A 1 -22.25 -7.81 8.75
N TRP A 2 -21.37 -6.80 8.81
CA TRP A 2 -21.77 -5.37 8.74
C TRP A 2 -21.88 -4.83 7.31
N THR A 3 -21.15 -5.42 6.36
CA THR A 3 -21.18 -5.06 4.94
C THR A 3 -22.57 -5.27 4.30
N VAL A 4 -23.32 -6.25 4.80
CA VAL A 4 -24.68 -6.60 4.32
C VAL A 4 -25.75 -5.74 5.01
N THR A 5 -25.55 -5.36 6.27
CA THR A 5 -26.56 -4.62 7.06
C THR A 5 -26.49 -3.10 6.84
N LEU A 6 -25.33 -2.54 6.47
CA LEU A 6 -25.12 -1.09 6.35
C LEU A 6 -24.99 -0.60 4.89
N LYS A 7 -25.75 -1.22 3.97
CA LYS A 7 -25.94 -0.78 2.57
C LYS A 7 -24.66 -0.31 1.85
N LEU A 8 -23.60 -1.11 1.90
CA LEU A 8 -22.35 -0.85 1.15
C LEU A 8 -21.70 0.53 1.43
N LEU A 9 -21.82 1.06 2.66
CA LEU A 9 -21.08 2.26 3.05
C LEU A 9 -19.57 2.08 2.73
N PRO A 10 -18.96 2.98 1.92
CA PRO A 10 -17.60 2.79 1.42
C PRO A 10 -16.57 2.52 2.52
N ILE A 11 -16.73 3.18 3.67
CA ILE A 11 -15.83 3.02 4.83
C ILE A 11 -15.85 1.61 5.42
N ILE A 12 -17.01 0.96 5.45
CA ILE A 12 -17.16 -0.39 6.03
C ILE A 12 -16.48 -1.42 5.11
N VAL A 13 -16.68 -1.28 3.80
CA VAL A 13 -16.04 -2.17 2.82
C VAL A 13 -14.53 -1.96 2.81
N THR A 14 -14.06 -0.71 2.86
CA THR A 14 -12.64 -0.38 3.00
C THR A 14 -12.04 -0.98 4.28
N GLN A 15 -12.72 -0.86 5.41
CA GLN A 15 -12.28 -1.42 6.69
C GLN A 15 -12.19 -2.96 6.64
N HIS A 16 -13.07 -3.64 5.91
CA HIS A 16 -12.99 -5.09 5.76
C HIS A 16 -11.68 -5.53 5.08
N LEU A 17 -11.30 -4.86 3.98
CA LEU A 17 -10.03 -5.13 3.31
C LEU A 17 -8.84 -4.83 4.23
N LEU A 18 -8.85 -3.69 4.92
CA LEU A 18 -7.80 -3.33 5.87
C LEU A 18 -7.67 -4.33 7.02
N GLY A 19 -8.80 -4.80 7.56
CA GLY A 19 -8.84 -5.85 8.58
C GLY A 19 -8.20 -7.14 8.08
N GLY A 20 -8.51 -7.55 6.85
CA GLY A 20 -7.88 -8.70 6.20
C GLY A 20 -6.36 -8.55 6.03
N MET A 21 -5.90 -7.38 5.56
CA MET A 21 -4.47 -7.09 5.40
C MET A 21 -3.73 -7.04 6.75
N CYS A 22 -4.37 -6.50 7.79
CA CYS A 22 -3.84 -6.48 9.15
C CYS A 22 -3.71 -7.90 9.72
N LEU A 23 -4.77 -8.71 9.63
CA LEU A 23 -4.76 -10.11 10.09
C LEU A 23 -3.67 -10.92 9.36
N LEU A 24 -3.60 -10.80 8.03
CA LEU A 24 -2.57 -11.46 7.23
C LEU A 24 -1.16 -11.04 7.66
N SER A 25 -0.94 -9.75 7.91
CA SER A 25 0.35 -9.22 8.39
C SER A 25 0.72 -9.76 9.78
N LEU A 26 -0.25 -9.87 10.69
CA LEU A 26 -0.05 -10.41 12.04
C LEU A 26 0.26 -11.91 12.01
N LEU A 27 -0.50 -12.69 11.22
CA LEU A 27 -0.24 -14.11 11.02
C LEU A 27 1.15 -14.34 10.41
N TRP A 28 1.53 -13.52 9.44
CA TRP A 28 2.87 -13.56 8.86
C TRP A 28 3.95 -13.22 9.89
N LEU A 29 3.73 -12.20 10.72
CA LEU A 29 4.67 -11.83 11.79
C LEU A 29 4.83 -12.96 12.82
N ILE A 30 3.74 -13.62 13.22
CA ILE A 30 3.79 -14.80 14.10
C ILE A 30 4.57 -15.93 13.43
N HIS A 31 4.30 -16.21 12.15
CA HIS A 31 5.04 -17.21 11.38
C HIS A 31 6.55 -16.93 11.34
N LEU A 32 6.95 -15.68 11.09
CA LEU A 32 8.35 -15.26 11.11
C LEU A 32 8.98 -15.43 12.50
N ARG A 33 8.27 -15.07 13.57
CA ARG A 33 8.75 -15.22 14.96
C ARG A 33 8.92 -16.69 15.35
N CYS A 34 7.98 -17.57 14.98
CA CYS A 34 8.08 -19.01 15.24
C CYS A 34 9.24 -19.66 14.47
N ARG A 35 9.51 -19.24 13.23
CA ARG A 35 10.61 -19.80 12.42
C ARG A 35 12.00 -19.34 12.83
N GLN A 36 12.13 -18.23 13.55
CA GLN A 36 13.43 -17.64 13.89
C GLN A 36 14.07 -18.22 15.17
N SER A 37 13.77 -19.46 15.54
CA SER A 37 14.07 -19.97 16.89
C SER A 37 15.54 -20.30 17.21
N ASN A 38 16.57 -19.96 16.41
CA ASN A 38 17.93 -20.50 16.68
C ASN A 38 19.16 -19.67 16.23
N PHE A 39 19.09 -18.36 15.99
CA PHE A 39 20.33 -17.60 15.65
C PHE A 39 20.34 -16.17 16.20
N ALA A 40 21.24 -15.91 17.16
CA ALA A 40 21.48 -14.60 17.74
C ALA A 40 22.61 -13.89 16.98
N ILE A 41 22.30 -12.75 16.35
CA ILE A 41 23.28 -11.84 15.76
C ILE A 41 22.91 -10.42 16.23
N THR A 42 23.86 -9.71 16.83
CA THR A 42 23.68 -8.34 17.31
C THR A 42 23.58 -7.35 16.13
N PRO A 43 22.62 -6.40 16.15
CA PRO A 43 22.49 -5.42 15.08
C PRO A 43 23.59 -4.35 15.16
N THR A 44 24.12 -3.98 14.01
CA THR A 44 25.05 -2.85 13.85
C THR A 44 24.33 -1.52 14.06
N GLU A 45 25.07 -0.48 14.47
CA GLU A 45 24.52 0.88 14.63
C GLU A 45 23.91 1.45 13.34
N SER A 46 24.44 1.03 12.18
CA SER A 46 23.90 1.39 10.86
C SER A 46 22.48 0.82 10.66
N GLU A 47 22.23 -0.41 11.11
CA GLU A 47 20.91 -1.06 11.00
C GLU A 47 19.88 -0.41 11.92
N LYS A 48 20.27 0.02 13.12
CA LYS A 48 19.36 0.72 14.06
C LYS A 48 18.80 2.01 13.47
N LYS A 49 19.64 2.77 12.75
CA LYS A 49 19.23 4.01 12.06
C LYS A 49 18.15 3.79 10.99
N LEU A 50 18.01 2.56 10.50
CA LEU A 50 17.02 2.20 9.47
C LEU A 50 15.65 1.81 10.03
N ARG A 51 15.50 1.64 11.35
CA ARG A 51 14.25 1.24 12.00
C ARG A 51 13.11 2.24 11.74
N ILE A 52 13.36 3.50 12.05
CA ILE A 52 12.38 4.59 11.87
C ILE A 52 11.98 4.74 10.39
N PRO A 53 12.90 4.88 9.42
CA PRO A 53 12.48 5.01 8.02
C PRO A 53 11.77 3.75 7.52
N ALA A 54 12.18 2.53 7.92
CA ALA A 54 11.47 1.32 7.54
C ALA A 54 10.04 1.24 8.10
N LEU A 55 9.83 1.72 9.33
CA LEU A 55 8.50 1.79 9.95
C LEU A 55 7.64 2.85 9.25
N ILE A 56 8.20 4.01 8.91
CA ILE A 56 7.50 5.05 8.14
C ILE A 56 7.04 4.49 6.79
N VAL A 57 7.91 3.77 6.06
CA VAL A 57 7.54 3.19 4.76
C VAL A 57 6.48 2.10 4.91
N LEU A 58 6.55 1.27 5.95
CA LEU A 58 5.50 0.28 6.25
C LEU A 58 4.15 0.96 6.49
N SER A 59 4.11 1.98 7.35
CA SER A 59 2.89 2.75 7.64
C SER A 59 2.36 3.45 6.39
N ALA A 60 3.24 4.04 5.58
CA ALA A 60 2.87 4.71 4.34
C ALA A 60 2.26 3.72 3.33
N VAL A 61 2.81 2.51 3.18
CA VAL A 61 2.21 1.46 2.33
C VAL A 61 0.84 1.04 2.85
N PHE A 62 0.66 0.94 4.17
CA PHE A 62 -0.67 0.64 4.74
C PHE A 62 -1.70 1.74 4.42
N VAL A 63 -1.31 3.02 4.53
CA VAL A 63 -2.13 4.16 4.10
C VAL A 63 -2.40 4.11 2.59
N GLN A 64 -1.43 3.71 1.78
CA GLN A 64 -1.60 3.56 0.33
C GLN A 64 -2.61 2.45 -0.03
N ILE A 65 -2.60 1.34 0.72
CA ILE A 65 -3.61 0.28 0.60
C ILE A 65 -4.99 0.83 0.98
N PHE A 66 -5.10 1.61 2.05
CA PHE A 66 -6.34 2.31 2.40
C PHE A 66 -6.83 3.21 1.25
N LEU A 67 -5.95 4.05 0.68
CA LEU A 67 -6.30 4.91 -0.45
C LEU A 67 -6.77 4.11 -1.68
N GLY A 68 -6.13 2.97 -1.96
CA GLY A 68 -6.55 2.07 -3.04
C GLY A 68 -7.91 1.42 -2.77
N ALA A 69 -8.15 0.98 -1.53
CA ALA A 69 -9.44 0.47 -1.09
C ALA A 69 -10.53 1.55 -1.21
N TRP A 70 -10.24 2.76 -0.74
CA TRP A 70 -11.13 3.92 -0.81
C TRP A 70 -11.47 4.31 -2.25
N THR A 71 -10.50 4.19 -3.15
CA THR A 71 -10.68 4.39 -4.60
C THR A 71 -11.66 3.37 -5.19
N SER A 72 -11.52 2.10 -4.83
CA SER A 72 -12.38 1.01 -5.32
C SER A 72 -13.82 1.17 -4.81
N THR A 73 -13.98 1.40 -3.51
CA THR A 73 -15.31 1.49 -2.86
C THR A 73 -16.11 2.72 -3.25
N ASN A 74 -15.43 3.83 -3.60
CA ASN A 74 -16.07 5.03 -4.17
C ASN A 74 -16.16 4.99 -5.72
N TYR A 75 -15.87 3.85 -6.33
CA TYR A 75 -15.80 3.64 -7.78
C TYR A 75 -14.87 4.62 -8.51
N ALA A 76 -14.00 5.34 -7.81
CA ALA A 76 -13.26 6.51 -8.30
C ALA A 76 -12.29 6.18 -9.45
N ALA A 77 -11.86 4.93 -9.59
CA ALA A 77 -10.89 4.54 -10.60
C ALA A 77 -11.35 4.70 -12.08
N ILE A 78 -12.66 4.82 -12.39
CA ILE A 78 -13.14 5.05 -13.77
C ILE A 78 -13.21 6.54 -14.14
N VAL A 79 -13.23 7.45 -13.15
CA VAL A 79 -13.42 8.89 -13.42
C VAL A 79 -12.23 9.51 -14.17
N CYS A 80 -11.08 8.83 -14.14
CA CYS A 80 -9.84 9.27 -14.77
C CYS A 80 -9.31 8.20 -15.72
N PRO A 81 -9.79 8.15 -16.98
CA PRO A 81 -9.33 7.17 -17.96
C PRO A 81 -7.89 7.44 -18.43
N GLY A 82 -7.39 8.67 -18.30
CA GLY A 82 -6.02 9.04 -18.63
C GLY A 82 -4.98 8.67 -17.57
N PHE A 83 -3.71 8.60 -17.99
CA PHE A 83 -2.52 8.50 -17.15
C PHE A 83 -1.38 9.34 -17.77
N PRO A 84 -0.54 10.06 -17.00
CA PRO A 84 -0.52 10.16 -15.53
C PRO A 84 -1.63 11.04 -14.95
N PHE A 85 -2.13 12.00 -15.72
CA PHE A 85 -3.20 12.91 -15.33
C PHE A 85 -4.58 12.41 -15.78
N CYS A 86 -5.63 12.90 -15.11
CA CYS A 86 -7.01 12.49 -15.34
C CYS A 86 -7.53 12.90 -16.73
N HIS A 87 -7.36 14.18 -17.09
CA HIS A 87 -7.69 14.77 -18.39
C HIS A 87 -6.57 15.73 -18.79
N ALA A 88 -6.10 15.67 -20.05
CA ALA A 88 -4.96 16.47 -20.51
C ALA A 88 -5.27 17.97 -20.70
N ALA A 89 -6.55 18.36 -20.78
CA ALA A 89 -6.97 19.68 -21.23
C ALA A 89 -7.92 20.44 -20.28
N GLN A 90 -8.26 19.89 -19.11
CA GLN A 90 -9.15 20.56 -18.15
C GLN A 90 -8.48 20.79 -16.80
N PRO A 91 -8.71 21.97 -16.16
CA PRO A 91 -8.19 22.23 -14.83
C PRO A 91 -8.75 21.21 -13.83
N MET A 92 -7.86 20.61 -13.04
CA MET A 92 -8.24 19.64 -12.01
C MET A 92 -8.82 20.39 -10.81
N HIS A 93 -10.14 20.36 -10.67
CA HIS A 93 -10.82 20.84 -9.48
C HIS A 93 -10.80 19.77 -8.38
N TYR A 94 -9.93 19.96 -7.38
CA TYR A 94 -9.82 19.06 -6.24
C TYR A 94 -10.84 19.43 -5.14
N ALA A 95 -11.58 18.44 -4.67
CA ALA A 95 -12.59 18.58 -3.63
C ALA A 95 -12.27 17.67 -2.44
N PHE A 96 -11.17 17.97 -1.72
CA PHE A 96 -10.65 17.13 -0.62
C PHE A 96 -11.66 16.89 0.50
N GLN A 97 -12.42 17.92 0.87
CA GLN A 97 -13.42 17.82 1.93
C GLN A 97 -14.51 16.79 1.60
N SER A 98 -14.98 16.79 0.35
CA SER A 98 -15.96 15.81 -0.12
C SER A 98 -15.33 14.44 -0.42
N ALA A 99 -14.07 14.41 -0.84
CA ALA A 99 -13.33 13.19 -1.19
C ALA A 99 -13.03 12.29 0.02
N PHE A 100 -12.80 12.88 1.18
CA PHE A 100 -12.44 12.16 2.41
C PHE A 100 -13.47 12.32 3.53
N ASN A 101 -14.73 12.59 3.18
CA ASN A 101 -15.82 12.50 4.13
C ASN A 101 -16.27 11.02 4.26
N PHE A 102 -15.79 10.37 5.33
CA PHE A 102 -15.95 8.93 5.56
C PHE A 102 -17.39 8.48 5.85
N LEU A 103 -18.29 9.40 6.20
CA LEU A 103 -19.68 9.12 6.54
C LEU A 103 -20.64 9.31 5.35
N THR A 104 -20.12 9.81 4.22
CA THR A 104 -20.95 10.00 3.02
C THR A 104 -21.37 8.65 2.44
N PRO A 105 -22.67 8.44 2.14
CA PRO A 105 -23.11 7.31 1.35
C PRO A 105 -22.49 7.29 -0.06
N LEU A 106 -22.65 6.19 -0.78
CA LEU A 106 -22.31 6.11 -2.21
C LEU A 106 -22.97 7.27 -2.98
N GLY A 107 -22.24 7.87 -3.94
CA GLY A 107 -22.76 8.95 -4.78
C GLY A 107 -22.03 10.30 -4.69
N ILE A 108 -20.77 10.33 -4.23
CA ILE A 108 -19.94 11.54 -4.28
C ILE A 108 -19.72 12.02 -5.73
N ASN A 109 -19.59 13.35 -5.89
CA ASN A 109 -19.41 13.97 -7.21
C ASN A 109 -18.10 13.56 -7.89
N ASN A 110 -18.01 13.81 -9.21
CA ASN A 110 -16.82 13.43 -9.99
C ASN A 110 -15.55 14.17 -9.56
N ALA A 111 -15.65 15.41 -9.05
CA ALA A 111 -14.50 16.14 -8.52
C ALA A 111 -13.89 15.45 -7.28
N ALA A 112 -14.73 14.97 -6.35
CA ALA A 112 -14.31 14.20 -5.19
C ALA A 112 -13.69 12.86 -5.60
N ARG A 113 -14.32 12.13 -6.54
CA ARG A 113 -13.78 10.86 -7.06
C ARG A 113 -12.44 11.04 -7.77
N MET A 114 -12.30 12.08 -8.60
CA MET A 114 -11.02 12.45 -9.21
C MET A 114 -9.98 12.75 -8.15
N THR A 115 -10.34 13.49 -7.10
CA THR A 115 -9.43 13.79 -5.98
C THR A 115 -8.92 12.53 -5.32
N ILE A 116 -9.81 11.58 -4.97
CA ILE A 116 -9.44 10.28 -4.39
C ILE A 116 -8.45 9.54 -5.30
N GLN A 117 -8.77 9.42 -6.59
CA GLN A 117 -7.95 8.71 -7.56
C GLN A 117 -6.56 9.35 -7.73
N MET A 118 -6.50 10.68 -7.80
CA MET A 118 -5.23 11.41 -7.91
C MET A 118 -4.41 11.30 -6.62
N THR A 119 -5.03 11.38 -5.43
CA THR A 119 -4.34 11.18 -4.15
C THR A 119 -3.73 9.78 -4.08
N HIS A 120 -4.43 8.74 -4.52
CA HIS A 120 -3.88 7.39 -4.61
C HIS A 120 -2.69 7.31 -5.59
N ARG A 121 -2.77 7.92 -6.78
CA ARG A 121 -1.66 7.94 -7.76
C ARG A 121 -0.42 8.64 -7.22
N PHE A 122 -0.58 9.82 -6.61
CA PHE A 122 0.54 10.55 -6.01
C PHE A 122 1.13 9.79 -4.82
N GLY A 123 0.29 9.18 -3.98
CA GLY A 123 0.74 8.30 -2.91
C GLY A 123 1.61 7.16 -3.44
N ALA A 124 1.24 6.52 -4.55
CA ALA A 124 2.03 5.44 -5.16
C ALA A 124 3.43 5.92 -5.58
N LEU A 125 3.54 7.14 -6.13
CA LEU A 125 4.83 7.74 -6.47
C LEU A 125 5.69 7.99 -5.22
N VAL A 126 5.09 8.52 -4.15
CA VAL A 126 5.80 8.72 -2.87
C VAL A 126 6.31 7.38 -2.32
N ILE A 127 5.48 6.33 -2.30
CA ILE A 127 5.88 4.99 -1.87
C ILE A 127 7.04 4.46 -2.70
N PHE A 128 6.99 4.62 -4.03
CA PHE A 128 8.07 4.20 -4.91
C PHE A 128 9.40 4.88 -4.55
N LEU A 129 9.38 6.20 -4.38
CA LEU A 129 10.58 6.96 -3.99
C LEU A 129 11.10 6.54 -2.61
N CYS A 130 10.23 6.30 -1.65
CA CYS A 130 10.60 5.80 -0.33
C CYS A 130 11.24 4.41 -0.37
N ILE A 131 10.73 3.49 -1.20
CA ILE A 131 11.30 2.16 -1.39
C ILE A 131 12.67 2.26 -2.08
N VAL A 132 12.81 3.10 -3.11
CA VAL A 132 14.10 3.36 -3.77
C VAL A 132 15.12 3.93 -2.78
N PHE A 133 14.70 4.88 -1.93
CA PHE A 133 15.55 5.41 -0.86
C PHE A 133 16.04 4.31 0.09
N LEU A 134 15.13 3.47 0.60
CA LEU A 134 15.50 2.36 1.48
C LEU A 134 16.42 1.36 0.76
N PHE A 135 16.14 1.04 -0.51
CA PHE A 135 16.95 0.13 -1.32
C PHE A 135 18.41 0.59 -1.36
N PHE A 136 18.67 1.87 -1.64
CA PHE A 136 20.03 2.40 -1.66
C PHE A 136 20.71 2.38 -0.28
N LYS A 137 19.95 2.59 0.80
CA LYS A 137 20.48 2.55 2.17
C LYS A 137 20.81 1.13 2.64
N THR A 138 20.07 0.13 2.17
CA THR A 138 20.25 -1.28 2.59
C THR A 138 21.10 -2.12 1.64
N ARG A 139 21.50 -1.60 0.47
CA ARG A 139 22.13 -2.39 -0.61
C ARG A 139 23.42 -3.11 -0.22
N TYR A 140 24.09 -2.64 0.83
CA TYR A 140 25.34 -3.20 1.34
C TYR A 140 25.13 -4.24 2.46
N ILE A 141 23.91 -4.39 2.98
CA ILE A 141 23.59 -5.31 4.06
C ILE A 141 23.02 -6.59 3.45
N ALA A 142 23.79 -7.67 3.41
CA ALA A 142 23.48 -8.88 2.64
C ALA A 142 22.07 -9.45 2.89
N VAL A 143 21.63 -9.49 4.15
CA VAL A 143 20.30 -9.99 4.55
C VAL A 143 19.18 -9.08 4.04
N LEU A 144 19.34 -7.77 4.18
CA LEU A 144 18.31 -6.78 3.80
C LEU A 144 18.27 -6.54 2.29
N LYS A 145 19.42 -6.72 1.60
CA LYS A 145 19.55 -6.57 0.15
C LYS A 145 18.50 -7.40 -0.59
N LYS A 146 18.38 -8.70 -0.26
CA LYS A 146 17.43 -9.60 -0.94
C LYS A 146 15.98 -9.14 -0.75
N ILE A 147 15.60 -8.75 0.47
CA ILE A 147 14.26 -8.25 0.80
C ILE A 147 13.94 -7.00 -0.01
N MET A 148 14.89 -6.06 -0.11
CA MET A 148 14.67 -4.81 -0.82
C MET A 148 14.68 -4.96 -2.35
N HIS A 149 15.41 -5.93 -2.91
CA HIS A 149 15.27 -6.25 -4.35
C HIS A 149 13.87 -6.78 -4.66
N ILE A 150 13.35 -7.68 -3.81
CA ILE A 150 11.98 -8.19 -3.94
C ILE A 150 10.98 -7.03 -3.81
N ALA A 151 11.12 -6.17 -2.80
CA ALA A 151 10.24 -5.01 -2.63
C ALA A 151 10.26 -4.06 -3.85
N LEU A 152 11.44 -3.81 -4.42
CA LEU A 152 11.60 -2.95 -5.60
C LEU A 152 10.90 -3.54 -6.84
N ILE A 153 11.08 -4.83 -7.10
CA ILE A 153 10.41 -5.52 -8.21
C ILE A 153 8.89 -5.46 -8.02
N ILE A 154 8.40 -5.76 -6.81
CA ILE A 154 6.96 -5.76 -6.51
C ILE A 154 6.36 -4.36 -6.67
N VAL A 155 7.02 -3.29 -6.20
CA VAL A 155 6.46 -1.93 -6.35
C VAL A 155 6.39 -1.49 -7.81
N ILE A 156 7.39 -1.84 -8.63
CA ILE A 156 7.35 -1.56 -10.08
C ILE A 156 6.17 -2.31 -10.73
N LEU A 157 6.01 -3.59 -10.39
CA LEU A 157 4.88 -4.39 -10.86
C LEU A 157 3.54 -3.81 -10.38
N GLN A 158 3.48 -3.28 -9.16
CA GLN A 158 2.27 -2.65 -8.64
C GLN A 158 1.86 -1.41 -9.40
N ILE A 159 2.83 -0.56 -9.77
CA ILE A 159 2.56 0.62 -10.59
C ILE A 159 2.06 0.18 -11.97
N ALA A 160 2.71 -0.81 -12.60
CA ALA A 160 2.28 -1.34 -13.90
C ALA A 160 0.84 -1.90 -13.86
N LEU A 161 0.53 -2.75 -12.86
CA LEU A 161 -0.83 -3.29 -12.66
C LEU A 161 -1.85 -2.18 -12.36
N GLY A 162 -1.46 -1.15 -11.61
CA GLY A 162 -2.29 0.03 -11.33
C GLY A 162 -2.62 0.81 -12.61
N VAL A 163 -1.62 1.04 -13.47
CA VAL A 163 -1.81 1.67 -14.79
C VAL A 163 -2.71 0.80 -15.67
N PHE A 164 -2.50 -0.51 -15.72
CA PHE A 164 -3.35 -1.41 -16.50
C PHE A 164 -4.80 -1.45 -16.01
N ASN A 165 -5.05 -1.33 -14.70
CA ASN A 165 -6.41 -1.20 -14.18
C ASN A 165 -7.12 0.06 -14.69
N VAL A 166 -6.38 1.14 -14.97
CA VAL A 166 -6.94 2.35 -15.57
C VAL A 166 -7.19 2.14 -17.07
N LEU A 167 -6.16 1.72 -17.82
CA LEU A 167 -6.22 1.61 -19.28
C LEU A 167 -7.24 0.56 -19.77
N PHE A 168 -7.38 -0.55 -19.05
CA PHE A 168 -8.30 -1.64 -19.41
C PHE A 168 -9.65 -1.59 -18.67
N HIS A 169 -9.99 -0.46 -18.03
CA HIS A 169 -11.28 -0.27 -17.36
C HIS A 169 -11.56 -1.30 -16.25
N ARG A 170 -10.56 -1.58 -15.42
CA ARG A 170 -10.61 -2.50 -14.25
C ARG A 170 -11.07 -3.94 -14.59
N PRO A 171 -10.30 -4.69 -15.40
CA PRO A 171 -10.57 -6.10 -15.57
C PRO A 171 -10.31 -6.83 -14.24
N LEU A 172 -11.21 -7.74 -13.88
CA LEU A 172 -11.22 -8.41 -12.58
C LEU A 172 -9.85 -9.03 -12.23
N LEU A 173 -9.23 -9.73 -13.19
CA LEU A 173 -7.94 -10.38 -12.98
C LEU A 173 -6.82 -9.39 -12.63
N ILE A 174 -6.73 -8.25 -13.32
CA ILE A 174 -5.68 -7.25 -13.05
C ILE A 174 -5.92 -6.58 -11.69
N SER A 175 -7.18 -6.34 -11.32
CA SER A 175 -7.53 -5.81 -10.00
C SER A 175 -7.22 -6.79 -8.87
N LEU A 176 -7.43 -8.09 -9.09
CA LEU A 176 -7.04 -9.14 -8.14
C LEU A 176 -5.52 -9.23 -8.00
N LEU A 177 -4.78 -9.25 -9.11
CA LEU A 177 -3.31 -9.25 -9.10
C LEU A 177 -2.77 -8.00 -8.40
N HIS A 178 -3.34 -6.83 -8.67
CA HIS A 178 -2.93 -5.59 -8.02
C HIS A 178 -3.13 -5.65 -6.49
N ASN A 179 -4.22 -6.25 -6.00
CA ASN A 179 -4.39 -6.45 -4.55
C ASN A 179 -3.42 -7.48 -3.99
N LEU A 180 -3.21 -8.59 -4.70
CA LEU A 180 -2.30 -9.65 -4.28
C LEU A 180 -0.85 -9.14 -4.14
N PHE A 181 -0.34 -8.45 -5.15
CA PHE A 181 1.01 -7.87 -5.09
C PHE A 181 1.12 -6.73 -4.09
N GLY A 182 0.02 -6.00 -3.81
CA GLY A 182 -0.06 -5.06 -2.69
C GLY A 182 0.11 -5.74 -1.34
N ALA A 183 -0.57 -6.87 -1.12
CA ALA A 183 -0.41 -7.68 0.09
C ALA A 183 1.03 -8.24 0.20
N THR A 184 1.60 -8.76 -0.88
CA THR A 184 2.98 -9.27 -0.88
C THR A 184 4.00 -8.17 -0.59
N LEU A 185 3.79 -6.95 -1.11
CA LEU A 185 4.63 -5.80 -0.77
C LEU A 185 4.56 -5.48 0.73
N LEU A 186 3.36 -5.46 1.30
CA LEU A 186 3.13 -5.25 2.73
C LEU A 186 3.87 -6.32 3.56
N LEU A 187 3.72 -7.60 3.23
CA LEU A 187 4.41 -8.69 3.91
C LEU A 187 5.93 -8.61 3.78
N THR A 188 6.44 -8.15 2.62
CA THR A 188 7.87 -7.92 2.41
C THR A 188 8.40 -6.83 3.35
N LEU A 189 7.64 -5.74 3.54
CA LEU A 189 8.00 -4.67 4.47
C LEU A 189 7.82 -5.04 5.94
N VAL A 190 6.83 -5.89 6.28
CA VAL A 190 6.72 -6.50 7.61
C VAL A 190 7.95 -7.36 7.89
N THR A 191 8.41 -8.13 6.90
CA THR A 191 9.63 -8.95 7.00
C THR A 191 10.86 -8.06 7.22
N LEU A 192 11.00 -6.97 6.46
CA LEU A 192 12.07 -5.98 6.64
C LEU A 192 12.08 -5.42 8.07
N ASN A 193 10.93 -4.95 8.56
CA ASN A 193 10.80 -4.38 9.89
C ASN A 193 11.06 -5.44 10.98
N HIS A 194 10.57 -6.66 10.80
CA HIS A 194 10.88 -7.78 11.70
C HIS A 194 12.39 -8.02 11.77
N PHE A 195 13.13 -8.04 10.66
CA PHE A 195 14.60 -8.20 10.72
C PHE A 195 15.32 -7.02 11.38
N LEU A 196 14.81 -5.78 11.24
CA LEU A 196 15.39 -4.60 11.86
C LEU A 196 15.10 -4.49 13.36
N TYR A 197 13.95 -5.00 13.82
CA TYR A 197 13.50 -4.92 15.22
C TYR A 197 13.76 -6.20 16.04
N ASN A 198 13.65 -7.40 15.44
CA ASN A 198 13.76 -8.70 16.13
C ASN A 198 15.15 -9.37 15.99
N LYS A 199 16.22 -8.57 15.83
CA LYS A 199 17.55 -9.00 16.25
C LYS A 199 17.82 -8.41 17.63
N THR A 200 17.83 -9.31 18.63
CA THR A 200 17.96 -9.18 20.12
C THR A 200 16.66 -9.04 20.91
N ALA A 201 16.25 -10.13 21.58
CA ALA A 201 15.88 -10.04 22.99
C ALA A 201 17.16 -10.30 23.80
N VAL A 202 17.34 -9.57 24.90
CA VAL A 202 18.41 -9.72 25.90
C VAL A 202 18.43 -11.14 26.46
#